data_AF-A0A7J4DY91-F1
#
_entry.id   AF-A0A7J4DY91-F1
#
_cell.length_a   1.000
_cell.length_b   1.000
_cell.length_c   1.000
_cell.angle_alpha   90.00
_cell.angle_beta   90.00
_cell.angle_gamma   90.00
#
_symmetry.space_group_name_H-M   'P 1'
#
loop_
_entity.id
_entity.type
_entity.pdbx_description
1 polymer ?
#
loop_
_entity_poly.entity_id
_entity_poly.type
_entity_poly.pdbx_seq_one_letter_code
_entity_poly.pdbx_strand_id
1 'polypeptide(L)'
;MSELKHSRKRRKTRYIIVDLDKIPELKSGILGLHADKLIITNTRMVVVEEAKTLKKRDLDQLANTIKELKRNRLSSILASHGIQLPNAELVGILHCQGGSVDSVVENLRAKYIRELKTAIYTVNCNKHLHILLEKLLSK
;
A
#
# COMPACT_ATOMS: atom_id res chain seq x y z
N MET A 1 47.51 -11.84 -10.64
CA MET A 1 46.96 -10.66 -9.93
C MET A 1 45.47 -10.56 -10.25
N SER A 2 44.69 -10.45 -9.20
CA SER A 2 43.27 -10.75 -9.08
C SER A 2 42.37 -9.59 -9.53
N GLU A 3 41.25 -9.88 -10.19
CA GLU A 3 40.00 -9.10 -10.02
C GLU A 3 38.78 -10.03 -10.18
N LEU A 4 38.36 -10.63 -9.07
CA LEU A 4 37.05 -11.24 -8.91
C LEU A 4 35.99 -10.13 -8.88
N LYS A 5 35.43 -9.79 -10.05
CA LYS A 5 34.25 -8.92 -10.14
C LYS A 5 33.04 -9.62 -9.50
N HIS A 6 32.82 -9.35 -8.22
CA HIS A 6 31.58 -9.67 -7.51
C HIS A 6 30.44 -8.85 -8.11
N SER A 7 29.87 -9.35 -9.20
CA SER A 7 28.57 -8.89 -9.71
C SER A 7 27.52 -9.24 -8.67
N ARG A 8 27.15 -8.26 -7.84
CA ARG A 8 26.02 -8.36 -6.91
C ARG A 8 24.74 -8.54 -7.73
N LYS A 9 24.40 -9.79 -8.06
CA LYS A 9 23.07 -10.18 -8.54
C LYS A 9 22.06 -9.74 -7.48
N ARG A 10 21.42 -8.58 -7.68
CA ARG A 10 20.29 -8.14 -6.85
C ARG A 10 19.25 -9.25 -6.91
N ARG A 11 19.01 -9.96 -5.81
CA ARG A 11 17.87 -10.87 -5.68
C ARG A 11 16.63 -10.04 -5.98
N LYS A 12 15.92 -10.33 -7.07
CA LYS A 12 14.62 -9.68 -7.34
C LYS A 12 13.67 -10.15 -6.24
N THR A 13 13.32 -9.28 -5.30
CA THR A 13 12.21 -9.57 -4.38
C THR A 13 10.99 -9.86 -5.24
N ARG A 14 10.38 -11.04 -5.07
CA ARG A 14 9.11 -11.36 -5.70
C ARG A 14 8.01 -10.64 -4.93
N TYR A 15 7.30 -9.75 -5.61
CA TYR A 15 6.10 -9.13 -5.10
C TYR A 15 4.99 -9.26 -6.13
N ILE A 16 3.74 -9.23 -5.66
CA ILE A 16 2.54 -9.19 -6.47
C ILE A 16 1.95 -7.79 -6.33
N ILE A 17 1.50 -7.20 -7.44
CA ILE A 17 0.73 -5.95 -7.42
C ILE A 17 -0.69 -6.30 -7.79
N VAL A 18 -1.63 -5.93 -6.93
CA VAL A 18 -3.07 -6.03 -7.15
C VAL A 18 -3.62 -4.63 -7.35
N ASP A 19 -4.30 -4.44 -8.47
CA ASP A 19 -5.07 -3.23 -8.77
C ASP A 19 -6.48 -3.44 -8.20
N LEU A 20 -6.75 -2.84 -7.03
CA LEU A 20 -7.99 -3.08 -6.28
C LEU A 20 -9.20 -2.47 -7.01
N ASP A 21 -8.97 -1.39 -7.75
CA ASP A 21 -9.98 -0.80 -8.62
C ASP A 21 -10.41 -1.73 -9.75
N LYS A 22 -9.60 -2.73 -10.11
CA LYS A 22 -9.98 -3.71 -11.15
C LYS A 22 -10.81 -4.87 -10.64
N ILE A 23 -11.08 -4.94 -9.34
CA ILE A 23 -11.88 -6.02 -8.74
C ILE A 23 -13.36 -5.57 -8.69
N PRO A 24 -14.27 -6.23 -9.45
CA PRO A 24 -15.67 -5.82 -9.56
C PRO A 24 -16.41 -5.71 -8.21
N GLU A 25 -16.13 -6.61 -7.28
CA GLU A 25 -16.74 -6.66 -5.95
C GLU A 25 -16.34 -5.48 -5.06
N LEU A 26 -15.17 -4.89 -5.30
CA LEU A 26 -14.70 -3.69 -4.61
C LEU A 26 -15.26 -2.44 -5.28
N LYS A 27 -15.36 -2.44 -6.61
CA LYS A 27 -16.01 -1.38 -7.39
C LYS A 27 -17.49 -1.19 -7.06
N SER A 28 -18.21 -2.27 -6.76
CA SER A 28 -19.63 -2.20 -6.39
C SER A 28 -19.87 -1.59 -5.01
N GLY A 29 -18.80 -1.34 -4.22
CA GLY A 29 -18.89 -0.66 -2.93
C GLY A 29 -19.38 -1.55 -1.78
N ILE A 30 -19.41 -2.88 -1.95
CA ILE A 30 -19.86 -3.85 -0.93
C ILE A 30 -19.10 -3.69 0.40
N LEU A 31 -17.82 -3.29 0.31
CA LEU A 31 -16.94 -3.06 1.46
C LEU A 31 -16.59 -1.58 1.66
N GLY A 32 -17.33 -0.67 1.02
CA GLY A 32 -16.99 0.75 0.92
C GLY A 32 -15.95 1.05 -0.15
N LEU A 33 -15.47 2.30 -0.20
CA LEU A 33 -14.39 2.68 -1.12
C LEU A 33 -13.05 2.15 -0.61
N HIS A 34 -12.21 1.73 -1.55
CA HIS A 34 -10.89 1.19 -1.28
C HIS A 34 -9.80 2.08 -1.84
N ALA A 35 -8.59 1.85 -1.37
CA ALA A 35 -7.39 2.37 -1.99
C ALA A 35 -7.13 1.73 -3.36
N ASP A 36 -6.36 2.41 -4.21
CA ASP A 36 -6.10 1.96 -5.58
C ASP A 36 -5.38 0.60 -5.68
N LYS A 37 -4.34 0.39 -4.85
CA LYS A 37 -3.41 -0.74 -5.04
C LYS A 37 -3.05 -1.45 -3.74
N LEU A 38 -2.79 -2.75 -3.85
CA LEU A 38 -2.19 -3.59 -2.82
C LEU A 38 -0.94 -4.28 -3.37
N ILE A 39 0.21 -4.05 -2.75
CA ILE A 39 1.47 -4.69 -3.10
C ILE A 39 1.81 -5.72 -2.04
N ILE A 40 2.01 -6.98 -2.45
CA ILE A 40 2.12 -8.12 -1.54
C ILE A 40 3.50 -8.74 -1.69
N THR A 41 4.16 -8.96 -0.56
CA THR A 41 5.39 -9.75 -0.39
C THR A 41 5.17 -10.75 0.74
N ASN A 42 6.12 -11.68 0.92
CA ASN A 42 6.04 -12.64 2.02
C ASN A 42 6.08 -11.98 3.41
N THR A 43 6.71 -10.82 3.54
CA THR A 43 6.93 -10.13 4.83
C THR A 43 6.01 -8.94 5.02
N ARG A 44 5.56 -8.31 3.93
CA ARG A 44 4.79 -7.06 3.94
C ARG A 44 3.66 -7.01 2.92
N MET A 45 2.60 -6.32 3.31
CA MET A 45 1.51 -5.88 2.46
C MET A 45 1.44 -4.36 2.51
N VAL A 46 1.61 -3.72 1.34
CA VAL A 46 1.62 -2.26 1.22
C VAL A 46 0.35 -1.82 0.49
N VAL A 47 -0.51 -1.08 1.18
CA VAL A 47 -1.69 -0.44 0.60
C VAL A 47 -1.28 0.92 0.08
N VAL A 48 -1.58 1.24 -1.18
CA VAL A 48 -1.23 2.50 -1.82
C VAL A 48 -2.49 3.18 -2.34
N GLU A 49 -2.66 4.43 -1.93
CA GLU A 49 -3.67 5.34 -2.45
C GLU A 49 -2.99 6.49 -3.18
N GLU A 50 -3.40 6.78 -4.41
CA GLU A 50 -2.81 7.80 -5.28
C GLU A 50 -3.80 8.92 -5.57
N ALA A 51 -3.41 10.15 -5.28
CA ALA A 51 -4.20 11.33 -5.64
C ALA A 51 -3.28 12.46 -6.12
N LYS A 52 -3.79 13.33 -6.99
CA LYS A 52 -3.08 14.58 -7.32
C LYS A 52 -3.00 15.50 -6.09
N THR A 53 -4.11 15.66 -5.38
CA THR A 53 -4.19 16.40 -4.12
C THR A 53 -4.78 15.47 -3.08
N LEU A 54 -4.03 15.19 -2.00
CA LEU A 54 -4.51 14.34 -0.93
C LEU A 54 -5.54 15.07 -0.07
N LYS A 55 -6.70 14.45 0.10
CA LYS A 55 -7.84 14.91 0.90
C LYS A 55 -8.21 13.86 1.93
N LYS A 56 -9.10 14.25 2.86
CA LYS A 56 -9.64 13.34 3.88
C LYS A 56 -10.18 12.03 3.30
N ARG A 57 -10.88 12.06 2.17
CA ARG A 57 -11.49 10.87 1.55
C ARG A 57 -10.46 9.81 1.15
N ASP A 58 -9.30 10.24 0.67
CA ASP A 58 -8.25 9.34 0.17
C ASP A 58 -7.61 8.61 1.38
N LEU A 59 -7.44 9.33 2.50
CA LEU A 59 -7.05 8.73 3.77
C LEU A 59 -8.12 7.80 4.37
N ASP A 60 -9.39 8.17 4.26
CA ASP A 60 -10.50 7.30 4.69
C ASP A 60 -10.55 6.01 3.85
N GLN A 61 -10.30 6.08 2.54
CA GLN A 61 -10.16 4.92 1.64
C GLN A 61 -9.01 4.00 2.04
N LEU A 62 -7.81 4.57 2.26
CA LEU A 62 -6.65 3.82 2.73
C LEU A 62 -6.95 3.12 4.07
N ALA A 63 -7.54 3.85 5.02
CA ALA A 63 -7.90 3.32 6.32
C ALA A 63 -8.95 2.21 6.22
N ASN A 64 -9.94 2.35 5.33
CA ASN A 64 -10.95 1.34 5.08
C ASN A 64 -10.32 0.05 4.55
N THR A 65 -9.46 0.15 3.52
CA THR A 65 -8.75 -1.02 2.99
C THR A 65 -7.93 -1.74 4.05
N ILE A 66 -7.20 -1.00 4.91
CA ILE A 66 -6.44 -1.60 6.02
C ILE A 66 -7.39 -2.31 7.01
N LYS A 67 -8.54 -1.73 7.36
CA LYS A 67 -9.52 -2.35 8.25
C LYS A 67 -10.08 -3.65 7.66
N GLU A 68 -10.44 -3.65 6.39
CA GLU A 68 -11.03 -4.81 5.72
C GLU A 68 -10.02 -5.94 5.50
N LEU A 69 -8.72 -5.61 5.35
CA LEU A 69 -7.62 -6.59 5.40
C LEU A 69 -7.50 -7.22 6.79
N LYS A 70 -7.50 -6.42 7.85
CA LYS A 70 -7.42 -6.94 9.24
C LYS A 70 -8.64 -7.77 9.65
N ARG A 71 -9.79 -7.51 9.04
CA ARG A 71 -11.03 -8.28 9.24
C ARG A 71 -11.13 -9.50 8.32
N ASN A 72 -10.13 -9.77 7.48
CA ASN A 72 -10.11 -10.84 6.47
C ASN A 72 -11.23 -10.77 5.41
N ARG A 73 -11.99 -9.67 5.33
CA ARG A 73 -13.05 -9.52 4.33
C ARG A 73 -12.46 -9.29 2.94
N LEU A 74 -11.45 -8.43 2.84
CA LEU A 74 -10.73 -8.22 1.59
C LEU A 74 -9.92 -9.47 1.20
N SER A 75 -9.35 -10.19 2.17
CA SER A 75 -8.63 -11.46 1.94
C SER A 75 -9.53 -12.52 1.29
N SER A 76 -10.79 -12.62 1.72
CA SER A 76 -11.77 -13.56 1.16
C SER A 76 -12.09 -13.27 -0.30
N ILE A 77 -12.31 -11.99 -0.63
CA ILE A 77 -12.51 -11.55 -2.02
C ILE A 77 -11.25 -11.85 -2.86
N LEU A 78 -10.07 -11.49 -2.38
CA LEU A 78 -8.83 -11.75 -3.13
C LEU A 78 -8.58 -13.25 -3.35
N ALA A 79 -8.98 -14.10 -2.40
CA ALA A 79 -8.87 -15.54 -2.53
C ALA A 79 -9.77 -16.12 -3.65
N SER A 80 -10.97 -15.56 -3.89
CA SER A 80 -11.81 -15.97 -5.02
C SER A 80 -11.21 -15.62 -6.37
N HIS A 81 -10.29 -14.64 -6.40
CA HIS A 81 -9.48 -14.27 -7.56
C HIS A 81 -8.11 -14.96 -7.58
N GLY A 82 -7.91 -16.01 -6.76
CA GLY A 82 -6.68 -16.80 -6.73
C GLY A 82 -5.49 -16.14 -6.03
N ILE A 83 -5.71 -15.04 -5.31
CA ILE A 83 -4.67 -14.29 -4.60
C ILE A 83 -4.75 -14.62 -3.11
N GLN A 84 -3.78 -15.37 -2.62
CA GLN A 84 -3.64 -15.66 -1.18
C GLN A 84 -2.78 -14.60 -0.50
N LEU A 85 -3.31 -14.00 0.57
CA LEU A 85 -2.56 -13.03 1.37
C LEU A 85 -1.72 -13.72 2.44
N PRO A 86 -0.43 -13.39 2.56
CA PRO A 86 0.41 -13.91 3.64
C PRO A 86 0.06 -13.23 4.98
N ASN A 87 0.46 -13.87 6.08
CA ASN A 87 0.49 -13.21 7.38
C ASN A 87 1.70 -12.26 7.43
N ALA A 88 1.49 -11.04 6.97
CA ALA A 88 2.53 -10.05 6.71
C ALA A 88 2.23 -8.71 7.37
N GLU A 89 3.29 -7.93 7.61
CA GLU A 89 3.18 -6.57 8.14
C GLU A 89 2.39 -5.67 7.17
N LEU A 90 1.35 -5.00 7.66
CA LEU A 90 0.59 -4.03 6.88
C LEU A 90 1.20 -2.63 6.99
N VAL A 91 1.35 -1.96 5.84
CA VAL A 91 1.82 -0.58 5.73
C VAL A 91 0.92 0.19 4.76
N GLY A 92 0.56 1.41 5.09
CA GLY A 92 -0.17 2.32 4.20
C GLY A 92 0.73 3.38 3.57
N ILE A 93 0.45 3.76 2.33
CA ILE A 93 1.09 4.87 1.63
C ILE A 93 0.03 5.75 0.99
N LEU A 94 0.01 7.03 1.37
CA LEU A 94 -0.66 8.08 0.62
C LEU A 94 0.33 8.71 -0.35
N HIS A 95 0.08 8.57 -1.64
CA HIS A 95 0.92 9.11 -2.69
C HIS A 95 0.25 10.31 -3.36
N CYS A 96 0.77 11.49 -3.07
CA CYS A 96 0.44 12.72 -3.76
C CYS A 96 1.28 12.82 -5.04
N GLN A 97 0.64 12.74 -6.21
CA GLN A 97 1.30 12.76 -7.52
C GLN A 97 1.69 14.19 -7.95
N GLY A 98 2.61 14.82 -7.21
CA GLY A 98 3.16 16.13 -7.54
C GLY A 98 2.25 17.33 -7.20
N GLY A 99 1.20 17.13 -6.41
CA GLY A 99 0.35 18.22 -5.91
C GLY A 99 0.57 18.51 -4.41
N SER A 100 -0.48 18.98 -3.75
CA SER A 100 -0.46 19.37 -2.34
C SER A 100 -1.12 18.32 -1.43
N VAL A 101 -0.76 18.36 -0.15
CA VAL A 101 -1.39 17.60 0.92
C VAL A 101 -2.24 18.57 1.73
N ASP A 102 -3.54 18.29 1.88
CA ASP A 102 -4.39 19.07 2.77
C ASP A 102 -3.92 18.93 4.22
N SER A 103 -3.80 20.04 4.95
CA SER A 103 -3.44 20.07 6.37
C SER A 103 -4.28 19.14 7.25
N VAL A 104 -5.54 18.90 6.88
CA VAL A 104 -6.44 17.98 7.58
C VAL A 104 -5.97 16.52 7.47
N VAL A 105 -5.33 16.15 6.36
CA VAL A 105 -4.82 14.79 6.12
C VAL A 105 -3.72 14.44 7.12
N GLU A 106 -2.81 15.37 7.41
CA GLU A 106 -1.72 15.10 8.36
C GLU A 106 -2.22 14.86 9.79
N ASN A 107 -3.19 15.68 10.24
CA ASN A 107 -3.81 15.50 11.56
C ASN A 107 -4.58 14.17 11.66
N LEU A 108 -5.35 13.83 10.63
CA LEU A 108 -6.10 12.58 10.59
C LEU A 108 -5.19 11.35 10.44
N ARG A 109 -4.05 11.49 9.73
CA ARG A 109 -3.08 10.40 9.55
C ARG A 109 -2.55 9.93 10.89
N ALA A 110 -2.16 10.85 11.77
CA ALA A 110 -1.69 10.51 13.12
C ALA A 110 -2.77 9.79 13.97
N LYS A 111 -4.05 10.16 13.80
CA LYS A 111 -5.18 9.45 14.40
C LYS A 111 -5.28 8.01 13.87
N TYR A 112 -5.28 7.83 12.55
CA TYR A 112 -5.40 6.49 11.95
C TYR A 112 -4.20 5.59 12.24
N ILE A 113 -2.97 6.12 12.31
CA ILE A 113 -1.81 5.33 12.72
C ILE A 113 -2.02 4.71 14.11
N ARG A 114 -2.57 5.49 15.06
CA ARG A 114 -2.85 5.01 16.42
C ARG A 114 -3.99 4.00 16.45
N GLU A 115 -5.12 4.33 15.82
CA GLU A 115 -6.31 3.46 15.82
C GLU A 115 -6.05 2.13 15.12
N LEU A 116 -5.40 2.17 13.96
CA LEU A 116 -5.12 0.98 13.17
C LEU A 116 -3.90 0.24 13.68
N LYS A 117 -2.99 0.87 14.44
CA LYS A 117 -1.67 0.31 14.76
C LYS A 117 -0.91 -0.12 13.49
N THR A 118 -0.90 0.76 12.49
CA THR A 118 -0.28 0.53 11.18
C THR A 118 0.45 1.80 10.74
N ALA A 119 1.67 1.66 10.26
CA ALA A 119 2.44 2.79 9.72
C ALA A 119 1.77 3.32 8.44
N ILE A 120 1.61 4.65 8.36
CA ILE A 120 1.07 5.34 7.18
C ILE A 120 2.04 6.43 6.75
N TYR A 121 2.60 6.29 5.56
CA TYR A 121 3.55 7.23 4.98
C TYR A 121 2.84 8.15 3.99
N THR A 122 3.28 9.41 3.92
CA THR A 122 2.89 10.33 2.86
C THR A 122 4.10 10.54 1.95
N VAL A 123 3.93 10.42 0.63
CA VAL A 123 4.95 10.70 -0.38
C VAL A 123 4.39 11.62 -1.45
N ASN A 124 5.20 12.53 -1.99
CA ASN A 124 4.77 13.63 -2.86
C ASN A 124 5.24 13.52 -4.32
N CYS A 125 5.89 12.43 -4.69
CA CYS A 125 6.26 12.16 -6.08
C CYS A 125 6.57 10.68 -6.31
N ASN A 126 6.55 10.29 -7.60
CA ASN A 126 6.91 8.94 -8.05
C ASN A 126 8.32 8.51 -7.57
N LYS A 127 9.28 9.45 -7.54
CA LYS A 127 10.64 9.16 -7.09
C LYS A 127 10.68 8.77 -5.60
N HIS A 128 9.94 9.49 -4.75
CA HIS A 128 9.85 9.17 -3.32
C HIS A 128 9.07 7.89 -3.07
N LEU A 129 7.98 7.66 -3.82
CA LEU A 129 7.26 6.39 -3.79
C LEU A 129 8.19 5.22 -4.11
N HIS A 130 8.96 5.32 -5.20
CA HIS A 130 9.89 4.27 -5.61
C HIS A 130 10.94 3.97 -4.53
N ILE A 131 11.60 4.99 -4.00
CA ILE A 131 12.60 4.84 -2.93
C ILE A 131 11.98 4.20 -1.68
N LEU A 132 10.77 4.61 -1.29
CA LEU A 132 10.09 4.04 -0.14
C LEU A 132 9.71 2.58 -0.38
N LEU A 133 9.17 2.25 -1.55
CA LEU A 133 8.84 0.88 -1.93
C LEU A 133 10.10 0.00 -1.97
N GLU A 134 11.23 0.47 -2.53
CA GLU A 134 12.49 -0.27 -2.47
C GLU A 134 12.89 -0.58 -1.02
N LYS A 135 12.78 0.38 -0.11
CA LYS A 135 13.08 0.16 1.33
C LYS A 135 12.11 -0.81 1.99
N LEU A 136 10.83 -0.75 1.63
CA LEU A 136 9.81 -1.60 2.21
C LEU A 136 9.88 -3.04 1.68
N LEU A 137 10.18 -3.22 0.40
CA LEU A 137 10.14 -4.52 -0.30
C LEU A 137 11.51 -5.23 -0.35
N SER A 138 12.61 -4.60 0.07
CA SER A 138 13.95 -5.21 0.06
C SER A 138 14.30 -6.02 1.31
N LYS A 139 13.40 -6.07 2.31
CA LYS A 139 13.59 -6.80 3.58
C LYS A 139 12.65 -8.00 3.66
#